data_AF-A0A7C4DIB1-F1
#
_entry.id   AF-A0A7C4DIB1-F1
#
_cell.length_a   1.000
_cell.length_b   1.000
_cell.length_c   1.000
_cell.angle_alpha   90.00
_cell.angle_beta   90.00
_cell.angle_gamma   90.00
#
_symmetry.space_group_name_H-M   'P 1'
#
loop_
_entity.id
_entity.type
_entity.pdbx_description
1 polymer ?
#
loop_
_entity_poly.entity_id
_entity_poly.type
_entity_poly.pdbx_seq_one_letter_code
_entity_poly.pdbx_strand_id
1 'polypeptide(L)'
;VNVVIECISGSRDKYEYNIEWDELVLDRIIPSSVVFPVEYGFIPQTWFNDEDPLDALVLSYEPLEVGCIVKARVIGALIIEDEKGEDPKILCVPLNDARFDGIKDIKDVHPHKLKEIQEFF
;
A
#
# COMPACT_ATOMS: atom_id res chain seq x y z
N VAL A 1 -1.46 -1.22 12.86
CA VAL A 1 -0.30 -0.43 12.42
C VAL A 1 -0.78 0.94 11.97
N ASN A 2 0.10 1.94 11.93
CA ASN A 2 -0.16 3.16 11.18
C ASN A 2 0.42 2.98 9.78
N VAL A 3 -0.21 3.53 8.76
CA VAL A 3 0.30 3.54 7.38
C VAL A 3 0.28 4.99 6.90
N VAL A 4 1.41 5.48 6.41
CA VAL A 4 1.49 6.76 5.69
C VAL A 4 1.17 6.48 4.24
N ILE A 5 0.20 7.17 3.66
CA ILE A 5 -0.22 6.96 2.28
C ILE A 5 0.65 7.78 1.33
N GLU A 6 1.18 7.14 0.29
CA GLU A 6 2.00 7.78 -0.74
C GLU A 6 1.24 7.85 -2.07
N CYS A 7 0.63 6.76 -2.51
CA CYS A 7 -0.07 6.70 -3.79
C CYS A 7 -1.54 6.36 -3.60
N ILE A 8 -2.40 7.12 -4.30
CA ILE A 8 -3.85 6.99 -4.19
C ILE A 8 -4.39 5.96 -5.18
N SER A 9 -5.34 5.15 -4.71
CA SER A 9 -6.04 4.20 -5.58
C SER A 9 -6.65 4.91 -6.80
N GLY A 10 -6.43 4.34 -7.99
CA GLY A 10 -6.87 4.93 -9.25
C GLY A 10 -5.93 5.99 -9.84
N SER A 11 -4.84 6.34 -9.16
CA SER A 11 -3.82 7.26 -9.69
C SER A 11 -2.71 6.52 -10.46
N ARG A 12 -2.03 7.25 -11.35
CA ARG A 12 -0.74 6.86 -11.97
C ARG A 12 0.45 7.55 -11.29
N ASP A 13 0.18 8.53 -10.45
CA ASP A 13 1.20 9.32 -9.78
C ASP A 13 1.80 8.46 -8.68
N LYS A 14 3.08 8.14 -8.84
CA LYS A 14 3.85 7.39 -7.86
C LYS A 14 4.66 8.38 -7.04
N TYR A 15 4.15 8.69 -5.86
CA TYR A 15 4.89 9.44 -4.86
C TYR A 15 5.74 8.49 -4.02
N GLU A 16 6.83 9.00 -3.48
CA GLU A 16 7.66 8.33 -2.48
C GLU A 16 8.09 9.35 -1.43
N TYR A 17 8.20 8.90 -0.19
CA TYR A 17 8.74 9.72 0.89
C TYR A 17 10.27 9.78 0.82
N ASN A 18 10.79 10.99 0.65
CA ASN A 18 12.22 11.23 0.66
C ASN A 18 12.72 11.50 2.08
N ILE A 19 13.50 10.56 2.63
CA ILE A 19 14.02 10.64 4.01
C ILE A 19 14.97 11.84 4.20
N GLU A 20 15.75 12.22 3.18
CA GLU A 20 16.67 13.35 3.28
C GLU A 20 15.95 14.70 3.34
N TRP A 21 14.83 14.82 2.64
CA TRP A 21 14.07 16.07 2.50
C TRP A 21 12.89 16.17 3.47
N ASP A 22 12.52 15.06 4.11
CA ASP A 22 11.34 14.95 4.97
C ASP A 22 10.05 15.37 4.25
N GLU A 23 9.89 14.93 2.99
CA GLU A 23 8.78 15.36 2.12
C GLU A 23 8.37 14.25 1.14
N LEU A 24 7.10 14.27 0.72
CA LEU A 24 6.59 13.38 -0.33
C LEU A 24 6.89 13.97 -1.71
N VAL A 25 7.60 13.21 -2.53
CA VAL A 25 8.07 13.63 -3.83
C VAL A 25 7.41 12.78 -4.91
N LEU A 26 6.93 13.40 -5.99
CA LEU A 26 6.53 12.67 -7.18
C LEU A 26 7.78 12.05 -7.81
N ASP A 27 8.00 10.76 -7.59
CA ASP A 27 9.08 9.99 -8.20
C ASP A 27 8.84 9.91 -9.72
N ARG A 28 7.65 9.44 -10.12
CA ARG A 28 7.25 9.36 -11.53
C ARG A 28 5.74 9.24 -11.72
N ILE A 29 5.30 9.49 -12.96
CA ILE A 29 4.01 9.03 -13.45
C ILE A 29 4.23 7.65 -14.09
N ILE A 30 3.52 6.62 -13.63
CA ILE A 30 3.64 5.26 -14.18
C ILE A 30 3.38 5.31 -15.69
N PRO A 31 4.32 4.88 -16.56
CA PRO A 31 4.22 5.09 -18.00
C PRO A 31 3.17 4.19 -18.67
N SER A 32 2.96 2.99 -18.13
CA SER A 32 1.92 2.06 -18.55
C SER A 32 0.52 2.61 -18.24
N SER A 33 -0.49 2.16 -19.00
CA SER A 33 -1.90 2.52 -18.77
C SER A 33 -2.51 1.69 -17.64
N VAL A 34 -1.84 1.71 -16.47
CA VAL A 34 -2.25 1.02 -15.24
C VAL A 34 -2.31 2.04 -14.10
N VAL A 35 -3.17 1.79 -13.12
CA VAL A 35 -3.36 2.64 -11.94
C VAL A 35 -3.21 1.81 -10.68
N PHE A 36 -2.83 2.42 -9.56
CA PHE A 36 -2.75 1.73 -8.29
C PHE A 36 -4.12 1.10 -7.94
N PRO A 37 -4.19 -0.23 -7.70
CA PRO A 37 -5.46 -0.92 -7.48
C PRO A 37 -6.05 -0.66 -6.10
N VAL A 38 -5.22 -0.19 -5.16
CA VAL A 38 -5.52 0.09 -3.75
C VAL A 38 -4.62 1.24 -3.30
N GLU A 39 -4.87 1.78 -2.11
CA GLU A 39 -3.98 2.79 -1.52
C GLU A 39 -2.62 2.14 -1.21
N TYR A 40 -1.54 2.85 -1.49
CA TYR A 40 -0.17 2.37 -1.29
C TYR A 40 0.60 3.36 -0.42
N GLY A 41 1.46 2.83 0.43
CA GLY A 41 2.46 3.62 1.14
C GLY A 41 3.26 2.73 2.07
N PHE A 42 3.68 3.24 3.23
CA PHE A 42 4.61 2.53 4.12
C PHE A 42 4.19 2.55 5.59
N ILE A 43 4.73 1.60 6.37
CA ILE A 43 4.55 1.53 7.82
C ILE A 43 5.71 2.28 8.50
N PRO A 44 5.49 3.46 9.10
CA PRO A 44 6.56 4.20 9.76
C PRO A 44 7.14 3.42 10.95
N GLN A 45 8.41 3.67 11.26
CA GLN A 45 9.15 2.98 12.34
C GLN A 45 9.30 1.47 12.10
N THR A 46 9.37 1.06 10.84
CA THR A 46 9.79 -0.27 10.41
C THR A 46 11.02 -0.15 9.52
N TRP A 47 11.72 -1.26 9.29
CA TRP A 47 12.91 -1.33 8.45
C TRP A 47 13.02 -2.73 7.87
N PHE A 48 13.24 -2.84 6.56
CA PHE A 48 13.38 -4.11 5.86
C PHE A 48 14.78 -4.26 5.21
N ASN A 49 15.00 -5.37 4.53
CA ASN A 49 16.33 -5.76 4.02
C ASN A 49 16.81 -4.92 2.83
N ASP A 50 15.90 -4.18 2.19
CA ASP A 50 16.12 -3.27 1.07
C ASP A 50 16.49 -1.85 1.50
N GLU A 51 16.66 -1.62 2.81
CA GLU A 51 16.95 -0.32 3.42
C GLU A 51 15.78 0.68 3.41
N ASP A 52 14.55 0.17 3.25
CA ASP A 52 13.32 0.98 3.31
C ASP A 52 12.34 0.50 4.40
N PRO A 53 11.37 1.33 4.83
CA PRO A 53 10.26 0.88 5.66
C PRO A 53 9.40 -0.15 4.92
N LEU A 54 8.71 -1.02 5.68
CA LEU A 54 7.80 -2.00 5.07
C LEU A 54 6.67 -1.32 4.28
N ASP A 55 6.52 -1.74 3.03
CA ASP A 55 5.41 -1.35 2.18
C ASP A 55 4.07 -1.87 2.71
N ALA A 56 3.02 -1.09 2.47
CA ALA A 56 1.67 -1.40 2.86
C ALA A 56 0.65 -1.05 1.77
N LEU A 57 -0.29 -1.97 1.59
CA LEU A 57 -1.47 -1.83 0.76
C LEU A 57 -2.67 -1.65 1.67
N VAL A 58 -3.47 -0.60 1.48
CA VAL A 58 -4.68 -0.37 2.28
C VAL A 58 -5.90 -0.44 1.36
N LEU A 59 -6.80 -1.38 1.65
CA LEU A 59 -8.10 -1.41 1.00
C LEU A 59 -8.92 -0.20 1.45
N SER A 60 -9.50 0.53 0.51
CA SER A 60 -10.38 1.66 0.76
C SER A 60 -11.63 1.55 -0.10
N TYR A 61 -12.71 2.21 0.32
CA TYR A 61 -13.89 2.42 -0.51
C TYR A 61 -13.98 3.86 -1.03
N GLU A 62 -13.23 4.78 -0.43
CA GLU A 62 -13.09 6.17 -0.87
C GLU A 62 -11.59 6.45 -1.04
N PRO A 63 -11.19 7.18 -2.10
CA PRO A 63 -9.81 7.59 -2.27
C PRO A 63 -9.30 8.35 -1.03
N LEU A 64 -8.09 8.02 -0.61
CA LEU A 64 -7.39 8.74 0.47
C LEU A 64 -6.60 9.94 -0.05
N GLU A 65 -5.87 10.59 0.86
CA GLU A 65 -5.02 11.75 0.57
C GLU A 65 -3.55 11.39 0.77
N VAL A 66 -2.68 11.93 -0.10
CA VAL A 66 -1.23 11.72 -0.01
C VAL A 66 -0.71 12.34 1.30
N GLY A 67 0.13 11.61 2.02
CA GLY A 67 0.69 11.98 3.33
C GLY A 67 -0.24 11.79 4.51
N CYS A 68 -1.49 11.35 4.30
CA CYS A 68 -2.37 11.06 5.42
C CYS A 68 -1.94 9.77 6.16
N ILE A 69 -2.26 9.70 7.46
CA ILE A 69 -1.98 8.52 8.28
C ILE A 69 -3.27 7.73 8.47
N VAL A 70 -3.25 6.46 8.05
CA VAL A 70 -4.34 5.51 8.28
C VAL A 70 -3.99 4.58 9.43
N LYS A 71 -4.87 4.50 10.42
CA LYS A 71 -4.83 3.44 11.44
C LYS A 71 -5.41 2.17 10.81
N ALA A 72 -4.56 1.19 10.56
CA ALA A 72 -4.90 0.01 9.79
C ALA A 72 -4.65 -1.31 10.54
N ARG A 73 -5.44 -2.32 10.19
CA ARG A 73 -5.32 -3.70 10.65
C ARG A 73 -4.70 -4.53 9.54
N VAL A 74 -3.62 -5.24 9.85
CA VAL A 74 -3.00 -6.19 8.93
C VAL A 74 -3.91 -7.40 8.77
N ILE A 75 -4.09 -7.85 7.53
CA ILE A 75 -4.90 -9.03 7.18
C ILE A 75 -4.14 -10.05 6.33
N GLY A 76 -2.99 -9.68 5.76
CA GLY A 76 -2.15 -10.58 4.97
C GLY A 76 -0.91 -9.87 4.42
N ALA A 77 -0.20 -10.53 3.51
CA ALA A 77 0.92 -9.97 2.79
C ALA A 77 0.96 -10.53 1.36
N LEU A 78 1.37 -9.69 0.41
CA LEU A 78 1.80 -10.10 -0.92
C LEU A 78 3.32 -10.24 -0.88
N ILE A 79 3.84 -11.42 -1.21
CA ILE A 79 5.29 -11.66 -1.30
C ILE A 79 5.64 -11.71 -2.78
N ILE A 80 6.42 -10.74 -3.23
CA ILE A 80 7.00 -10.71 -4.57
C ILE A 80 8.53 -10.75 -4.46
N GLU A 81 9.18 -11.13 -5.55
CA GLU A 81 10.63 -11.12 -5.68
C GLU A 81 10.98 -10.22 -6.86
N ASP A 82 11.82 -9.21 -6.60
CA ASP A 82 12.34 -8.30 -7.62
C ASP A 82 13.85 -8.52 -7.83
N GLU A 83 14.53 -7.62 -8.56
CA GLU A 83 15.97 -7.74 -8.81
C GLU A 83 16.83 -7.57 -7.54
N LYS A 84 16.27 -7.04 -6.45
CA LYS A 84 16.93 -6.80 -5.16
C LYS A 84 16.59 -7.86 -4.10
N GLY A 85 15.57 -8.68 -4.33
CA GLY A 85 15.22 -9.83 -3.49
C GLY A 85 13.74 -9.88 -3.16
N GLU A 86 13.40 -10.44 -1.99
CA GLU A 86 12.02 -10.42 -1.51
C GLU A 86 11.58 -8.98 -1.21
N ASP A 87 10.41 -8.59 -1.70
CA ASP A 87 9.75 -7.30 -1.48
C ASP A 87 8.32 -7.57 -0.94
N PRO A 88 8.15 -7.72 0.38
CA PRO A 88 6.86 -8.03 0.97
C PRO A 88 5.99 -6.77 1.12
N LYS A 89 4.77 -6.81 0.58
CA LYS A 89 3.78 -5.74 0.73
C LYS A 89 2.68 -6.14 1.68
N ILE A 90 2.52 -5.40 2.78
CA ILE A 90 1.60 -5.75 3.87
C ILE A 90 0.17 -5.31 3.51
N LEU A 91 -0.74 -6.27 3.38
CA LEU A 91 -2.15 -5.98 3.09
C LEU A 91 -2.91 -5.63 4.36
N CYS A 92 -3.58 -4.48 4.34
CA CYS A 92 -4.27 -3.89 5.47
C CYS A 92 -5.69 -3.42 5.12
N VAL A 93 -6.49 -3.22 6.17
CA VAL A 93 -7.80 -2.54 6.12
C VAL A 93 -7.89 -1.44 7.18
N PRO A 94 -8.59 -0.32 6.96
CA PRO A 94 -8.80 0.73 7.95
C PRO A 94 -9.50 0.21 9.21
N LEU A 95 -9.09 0.71 10.38
CA LEU A 95 -9.74 0.36 11.65
C LEU A 95 -11.09 1.06 11.85
N ASN A 96 -11.25 2.26 11.30
CA ASN A 96 -12.41 3.13 11.55
C ASN A 96 -13.37 3.22 10.35
N ASP A 97 -13.43 2.18 9.54
CA ASP A 97 -14.41 2.05 8.46
C ASP A 97 -15.22 0.77 8.69
N ALA A 98 -16.49 0.93 9.06
CA ALA A 98 -17.40 -0.16 9.42
C ALA A 98 -17.59 -1.19 8.30
N ARG A 99 -17.33 -0.81 7.03
CA ARG A 99 -17.40 -1.75 5.90
C ARG A 99 -16.34 -2.86 6.01
N PHE A 100 -15.25 -2.64 6.76
CA PHE A 100 -14.15 -3.59 6.97
C PHE A 100 -14.24 -4.35 8.31
N ASP A 101 -15.36 -4.25 9.04
CA ASP A 101 -15.52 -4.93 10.33
C ASP A 101 -15.44 -6.46 10.17
N GLY A 102 -15.97 -7.00 9.08
CA GLY A 102 -15.97 -8.44 8.79
C GLY A 102 -14.67 -8.99 8.20
N ILE A 103 -13.74 -8.16 7.75
CA ILE A 103 -12.53 -8.60 7.03
C ILE A 103 -11.36 -8.73 8.02
N LYS A 104 -11.09 -9.93 8.55
CA LYS A 104 -10.02 -10.16 9.55
C LYS A 104 -8.81 -10.91 9.00
N ASP A 105 -8.97 -11.60 7.88
CA ASP A 105 -7.95 -12.39 7.21
C ASP A 105 -7.97 -12.11 5.69
N ILE A 106 -6.87 -12.37 4.99
CA ILE A 106 -6.79 -12.25 3.52
C ILE A 106 -7.88 -13.07 2.81
N LYS A 107 -8.32 -14.19 3.40
CA LYS A 107 -9.41 -15.03 2.87
C LYS A 107 -10.78 -14.37 2.89
N ASP A 108 -10.94 -13.30 3.68
CA ASP A 108 -12.19 -12.53 3.72
C ASP A 108 -12.25 -11.50 2.57
N VAL A 109 -11.17 -11.31 1.82
CA VAL A 109 -11.11 -10.45 0.64
C VAL A 109 -11.55 -11.25 -0.59
N HIS A 110 -12.35 -10.63 -1.45
CA HIS A 110 -12.79 -11.28 -2.67
C HIS A 110 -11.58 -11.74 -3.53
N PRO A 111 -11.51 -13.00 -3.97
CA PRO A 111 -10.32 -13.54 -4.64
C PRO A 111 -9.90 -12.76 -5.90
N HIS A 112 -10.87 -12.22 -6.65
CA HIS A 112 -10.56 -11.40 -7.82
C HIS A 112 -9.84 -10.10 -7.46
N LYS A 113 -10.15 -9.49 -6.31
CA LYS A 113 -9.46 -8.27 -5.85
C LYS A 113 -7.99 -8.56 -5.52
N LEU A 114 -7.72 -9.72 -4.92
CA LEU A 114 -6.35 -10.18 -4.68
C LEU A 114 -5.60 -10.39 -5.99
N LYS A 115 -6.28 -10.92 -7.02
CA LYS A 115 -5.69 -11.07 -8.36
C LYS A 115 -5.39 -9.72 -9.02
N GLU A 116 -6.29 -8.75 -8.92
CA GLU A 116 -6.03 -7.39 -9.45
C GLU A 116 -4.80 -6.75 -8.78
N ILE A 117 -4.63 -6.93 -7.47
CA ILE A 117 -3.45 -6.46 -6.74
C ILE A 117 -2.19 -7.18 -7.25
N GLN A 118 -2.26 -8.51 -7.39
CA GLN A 118 -1.14 -9.31 -7.86
C GLN A 118 -0.70 -8.97 -9.29
N GLU A 119 -1.62 -8.68 -10.21
CA GLU A 119 -1.27 -8.38 -11.61
C GLU A 119 -0.68 -6.98 -11.80
N PHE A 120 -0.87 -6.08 -10.84
CA PHE A 120 -0.27 -4.74 -10.88
C PHE A 120 1.22 -4.74 -10.51
N PHE A 121 1.63 -5.60 -9.57
CA PHE A 121 2.99 -5.72 -9.06
C PHE A 121 3.76 -6.83 -9.78
#